data_AF-A0A7S1QHL3-F1
#
_entry.id   AF-A0A7S1QHL3-F1
#
_cell.length_a   1.000
_cell.length_b   1.000
_cell.length_c   1.000
_cell.angle_alpha   90.00
_cell.angle_beta   90.00
_cell.angle_gamma   90.00
#
_symmetry.space_group_name_H-M   'P 1'
#
loop_
_entity.id
_entity.type
_entity.pdbx_description
1 polymer ?
#
loop_
_entity_poly.entity_id
_entity_poly.type
_entity_poly.pdbx_seq_one_letter_code
_entity_poly.pdbx_strand_id
1 'polypeptide(L)'
;AVYNEWRSRTSTAEAELCRTRRLLACVQNKPANAYLSEELREAASALEALRADLAQQRDEAFESLKRRLDCADGEVADMPPHGQQASQSLSLGVPTVELEVRRGLVREWAHFREHHYKDHRIKGETVAFIGLIDGRAVCFTGVCLEARNFVYVAAQRLQGHGYPVDWLTDDKPRMLFREHRTVVLPDFQGMGLAPLLCDAVAAYLHSLGHDFTSQTIHPFYGSYRQRSPFWRPMPTNQSSSSAINGNLKYSHFFVGAARSEGGEDPNLQQRLSERVVLALAQQPPPMGDAARGGGGPSAASPWERCEQIGGGLKREWPASTGRGWNF
;
A
#
# COMPACT_ATOMS: atom_id res chain seq x y z
N ALA A 1 30.58 -0.54 10.32
CA ALA A 1 31.19 -1.89 10.45
C ALA A 1 30.31 -2.81 11.29
N VAL A 2 30.19 -2.60 12.61
CA VAL A 2 29.40 -3.46 13.54
C VAL A 2 27.93 -3.65 13.13
N TYR A 3 27.24 -2.59 12.71
CA TYR A 3 25.86 -2.69 12.22
C TYR A 3 25.73 -3.54 10.93
N ASN A 4 26.70 -3.44 10.03
CA ASN A 4 26.71 -4.20 8.77
C ASN A 4 27.06 -5.68 9.02
N GLU A 5 27.93 -5.96 9.99
CA GLU A 5 28.22 -7.32 10.44
C GLU A 5 27.03 -7.97 11.12
N TRP A 6 26.34 -7.23 12.01
CA TRP A 6 25.09 -7.67 12.62
C TRP A 6 24.00 -7.94 11.57
N ARG A 7 23.81 -7.01 10.62
CA ARG A 7 22.84 -7.13 9.52
C ARG A 7 23.10 -8.33 8.60
N SER A 8 24.37 -8.63 8.34
CA SER A 8 24.76 -9.80 7.54
C SER A 8 24.43 -11.12 8.25
N ARG A 9 24.70 -11.18 9.57
CA ARG A 9 24.42 -12.35 10.40
C ARG A 9 22.91 -12.56 10.61
N THR A 10 22.15 -11.51 10.87
CA THR A 10 20.68 -11.58 11.03
C THR A 10 19.97 -11.94 9.73
N SER A 11 20.43 -11.42 8.58
CA SER A 11 19.88 -11.78 7.27
C SER A 11 19.99 -13.28 6.96
N THR A 12 21.06 -13.94 7.44
CA THR A 12 21.29 -15.37 7.21
C THR A 12 20.38 -16.23 8.10
N ALA A 13 20.22 -15.83 9.37
CA ALA A 13 19.33 -16.50 10.31
C ALA A 13 17.84 -16.31 9.96
N GLU A 14 17.45 -15.13 9.48
CA GLU A 14 16.08 -14.86 8.99
C GLU A 14 15.73 -15.69 7.74
N ALA A 15 16.71 -15.90 6.85
CA ALA A 15 16.54 -16.76 5.67
C ALA A 15 16.30 -18.23 6.07
N GLU A 16 17.05 -18.76 7.04
CA GLU A 16 16.85 -20.12 7.57
C GLU A 16 15.53 -20.27 8.37
N LEU A 17 15.10 -19.23 9.11
CA LEU A 17 13.78 -19.17 9.73
C LEU A 17 12.65 -19.23 8.69
N CYS A 18 12.81 -18.52 7.57
CA CYS A 18 11.85 -18.51 6.48
C CYS A 18 11.80 -19.88 5.77
N ARG A 19 12.96 -20.51 5.55
CA ARG A 19 13.07 -21.86 4.97
C ARG A 19 12.40 -22.92 5.86
N THR A 20 12.68 -22.90 7.16
CA THR A 20 12.12 -23.84 8.14
C THR A 20 10.60 -23.66 8.29
N ARG A 21 10.09 -22.43 8.30
CA ARG A 21 8.63 -22.16 8.28
C ARG A 21 7.94 -22.70 7.03
N ARG A 22 8.56 -22.59 5.85
CA ARG A 22 8.02 -23.15 4.60
C ARG A 22 7.95 -24.68 4.66
N LEU A 23 8.98 -25.34 5.20
CA LEU A 23 8.98 -26.79 5.40
C LEU A 23 7.87 -27.23 6.34
N LEU A 24 7.71 -26.58 7.50
CA LEU A 24 6.63 -26.84 8.45
C LEU A 24 5.22 -26.69 7.82
N ALA A 25 5.00 -25.65 7.02
CA ALA A 25 3.72 -25.43 6.33
C ALA A 25 3.43 -26.48 5.24
N CYS A 26 4.46 -27.03 4.59
CA CYS A 26 4.31 -28.09 3.60
C CYS A 26 3.93 -29.43 4.24
N VAL A 27 4.42 -29.70 5.46
CA VAL A 27 4.17 -30.95 6.17
C VAL A 27 2.77 -30.98 6.82
N GLN A 28 2.27 -29.85 7.31
CA GLN A 28 0.93 -29.74 7.93
C GLN A 28 -0.24 -30.07 6.97
N ASN A 29 -0.01 -30.15 5.66
CA ASN A 29 -1.03 -30.42 4.64
C ASN A 29 -1.05 -31.88 4.13
N LYS A 30 -0.28 -32.81 4.73
CA LYS A 30 -0.27 -34.24 4.35
C LYS A 30 -0.96 -35.11 5.42
N PRO A 31 -1.61 -36.23 5.02
CA PRO A 31 -2.23 -37.15 5.98
C PRO A 31 -1.17 -37.71 6.94
N ALA A 32 -1.50 -37.72 8.22
CA ALA A 32 -0.57 -38.03 9.31
C ALA A 32 -0.03 -39.47 9.20
N ASN A 33 1.23 -39.59 8.76
CA ASN A 33 2.01 -40.81 8.93
C ASN A 33 2.91 -40.63 10.18
N ALA A 34 3.05 -41.66 11.01
CA ALA A 34 3.72 -41.57 12.31
C ALA A 34 5.17 -41.03 12.22
N TYR A 35 5.87 -41.34 11.11
CA TYR A 35 7.22 -40.84 10.82
C TYR A 35 7.30 -39.31 10.65
N LEU A 36 6.27 -38.68 10.09
CA LEU A 36 6.25 -37.21 9.90
C LEU A 36 6.14 -36.44 11.23
N SER A 37 5.71 -37.11 12.31
CA SER A 37 5.53 -36.45 13.61
C SER A 37 6.84 -36.24 14.38
N GLU A 38 7.86 -37.04 14.11
CA GLU A 38 9.18 -36.95 14.74
C GLU A 38 10.03 -35.87 14.06
N GLU A 39 10.11 -35.88 12.72
CA GLU A 39 10.76 -34.82 11.94
C GLU A 39 10.16 -33.43 12.22
N LEU A 40 8.83 -33.35 12.39
CA LEU A 40 8.15 -32.11 12.78
C LEU A 40 8.55 -31.63 14.18
N ARG A 41 8.72 -32.56 15.13
CA ARG A 41 9.16 -32.24 16.50
C ARG A 41 10.60 -31.75 16.51
N GLU A 42 11.48 -32.40 15.75
CA GLU A 42 12.86 -31.97 15.58
C GLU A 42 12.94 -30.59 14.93
N ALA A 43 12.19 -30.36 13.85
CA ALA A 43 12.16 -29.06 13.18
C ALA A 43 11.59 -27.94 14.09
N ALA A 44 10.57 -28.24 14.89
CA ALA A 44 10.03 -27.28 15.86
C ALA A 44 11.03 -26.97 16.99
N SER A 45 11.73 -28.00 17.49
CA SER A 45 12.78 -27.83 18.50
C SER A 45 13.96 -27.01 17.97
N ALA A 46 14.40 -27.27 16.74
CA ALA A 46 15.45 -26.49 16.07
C ALA A 46 15.04 -25.02 15.87
N LEU A 47 13.76 -24.76 15.57
CA LEU A 47 13.22 -23.41 15.42
C LEU A 47 13.26 -22.63 16.75
N GLU A 48 12.89 -23.28 17.86
CA GLU A 48 12.94 -22.65 19.19
C GLU A 48 14.37 -22.41 19.65
N ALA A 49 15.30 -23.34 19.38
CA ALA A 49 16.72 -23.14 19.65
C ALA A 49 17.29 -21.94 18.87
N LEU A 50 16.96 -21.81 17.59
CA LEU A 50 17.40 -20.68 16.76
C LEU A 50 16.81 -19.34 17.22
N ARG A 51 15.57 -19.33 17.72
CA ARG A 51 14.95 -18.13 18.31
C ARG A 51 15.65 -17.71 19.59
N ALA A 52 16.01 -18.67 20.44
CA ALA A 52 16.73 -18.40 21.68
C ALA A 52 18.13 -17.82 21.38
N ASP A 53 18.86 -18.39 20.43
CA ASP A 53 20.18 -17.90 20.01
C ASP A 53 20.11 -16.47 19.43
N LEU A 54 19.12 -16.19 18.57
CA LEU A 54 18.89 -14.83 18.05
C LEU A 54 18.54 -13.82 19.14
N ALA A 55 17.75 -14.22 20.15
CA ALA A 55 17.43 -13.36 21.29
C ALA A 55 18.67 -13.05 22.11
N GLN A 56 19.50 -14.06 22.40
CA GLN A 56 20.76 -13.90 23.11
C GLN A 56 21.72 -12.96 22.35
N GLN A 57 21.91 -13.17 21.04
CA GLN A 57 22.77 -12.31 20.22
C GLN A 57 22.29 -10.85 20.17
N ARG A 58 20.98 -10.62 20.17
CA ARG A 58 20.40 -9.27 20.24
C ARG A 58 20.72 -8.60 21.58
N ASP A 59 20.56 -9.33 22.68
CA ASP A 59 20.76 -8.80 24.02
C ASP A 59 22.26 -8.53 24.27
N GLU A 60 23.16 -9.39 23.80
CA GLU A 60 24.62 -9.16 23.82
C GLU A 60 25.04 -7.94 22.99
N ALA A 61 24.45 -7.77 21.79
CA ALA A 61 24.70 -6.60 20.96
C ALA A 61 24.22 -5.30 21.62
N PHE A 62 23.07 -5.36 22.30
CA PHE A 62 22.53 -4.23 23.05
C PHE A 62 23.43 -3.85 24.23
N GLU A 63 23.88 -4.82 25.03
CA GLU A 63 24.79 -4.57 26.16
C GLU A 63 26.20 -4.16 25.72
N SER A 64 26.68 -4.63 24.56
CA SER A 64 27.91 -4.15 23.95
C SER A 64 27.79 -2.68 23.54
N LEU A 65 26.67 -2.29 22.92
CA LEU A 65 26.40 -0.92 22.54
C LEU A 65 26.30 -0.01 23.77
N LYS A 66 25.58 -0.46 24.80
CA LYS A 66 25.41 0.25 26.07
C LYS A 66 26.76 0.51 26.76
N ARG A 67 27.61 -0.52 26.91
CA ARG A 67 28.97 -0.35 27.45
C ARG A 67 29.81 0.67 26.67
N ARG A 68 29.66 0.72 25.34
CA ARG A 68 30.38 1.69 24.51
C ARG A 68 29.87 3.12 24.67
N LEU A 69 28.59 3.31 24.98
CA LEU A 69 28.03 4.60 25.36
C LEU A 69 28.46 4.99 26.77
N ASP A 70 28.39 4.07 27.73
CA ASP A 70 28.76 4.34 29.13
C ASP A 70 30.27 4.63 29.30
N CYS A 71 31.14 4.06 28.45
CA CYS A 71 32.57 4.41 28.41
C CYS A 71 32.86 5.76 27.74
N ALA A 72 31.91 6.35 27.00
CA ALA A 72 32.08 7.66 26.38
C ALA A 72 31.82 8.83 27.37
N ASP A 73 31.16 8.54 28.50
CA ASP A 73 30.83 9.54 29.53
C ASP A 73 31.87 9.59 30.68
N GLY A 74 33.01 8.90 30.52
CA GLY A 74 33.91 8.55 31.62
C GLY A 74 35.34 9.07 31.56
N GLU A 75 35.67 10.16 30.88
CA GLU A 75 36.95 10.88 31.07
C GLU A 75 36.79 12.39 30.85
N VAL A 76 36.43 13.12 31.93
CA VAL A 76 36.70 14.56 32.02
C VAL A 76 38.07 14.70 32.67
N ALA A 77 39.13 14.53 31.88
CA ALA A 77 40.49 14.90 32.25
C ALA A 77 40.82 16.27 31.63
N ASP A 78 41.40 17.16 32.45
CA ASP A 78 41.84 18.52 32.14
C ASP A 78 42.40 18.68 30.72
N MET A 79 41.63 19.36 29.87
CA MET A 79 42.05 19.82 28.55
C MET A 79 42.36 21.33 28.65
N PRO A 80 43.54 21.79 28.17
CA PRO A 80 43.87 23.21 28.15
C PRO A 80 42.90 23.98 27.24
N PRO A 81 42.78 25.32 27.37
CA PRO A 81 41.79 26.10 26.65
C PRO A 81 42.24 26.26 25.18
N HIS A 82 42.04 25.21 24.40
CA HIS A 82 42.11 25.29 22.95
C HIS A 82 40.74 25.68 22.41
N GLY A 83 40.80 26.67 21.52
CA GLY A 83 39.69 27.53 21.16
C GLY A 83 38.47 26.80 20.62
N GLN A 84 37.37 27.56 20.64
CA GLN A 84 36.08 27.28 20.06
C GLN A 84 36.18 26.70 18.64
N GLN A 85 36.38 25.40 18.52
CA GLN A 85 35.95 24.67 17.35
C GLN A 85 34.53 24.23 17.65
N ALA A 86 33.59 25.06 17.20
CA ALA A 86 32.20 24.70 17.09
C ALA A 86 32.12 23.36 16.37
N SER A 87 31.71 22.31 17.10
CA SER A 87 31.19 21.09 16.51
C SER A 87 30.00 21.52 15.66
N GLN A 88 30.24 21.72 14.35
CA GLN A 88 29.18 21.98 13.39
C GLN A 88 28.32 20.72 13.37
N SER A 89 27.22 20.77 14.12
CA SER A 89 26.11 19.84 13.97
C SER A 89 25.65 19.98 12.53
N LEU A 90 26.07 19.03 11.68
CA LEU A 90 25.54 18.91 10.34
C LEU A 90 24.07 18.53 10.50
N SER A 91 23.19 19.52 10.38
CA SER A 91 21.76 19.29 10.21
C SER A 91 21.56 18.62 8.86
N LEU A 92 21.70 17.29 8.82
CA LEU A 92 21.22 16.48 7.72
C LEU A 92 19.71 16.66 7.67
N GLY A 93 19.25 17.56 6.80
CA GLY A 93 17.83 17.72 6.51
C GLY A 93 17.25 16.36 6.11
N VAL A 94 16.04 16.07 6.58
CA VAL A 94 15.33 14.86 6.14
C VAL A 94 15.11 14.99 4.63
N PRO A 95 15.62 14.05 3.81
CA PRO A 95 15.48 14.14 2.37
C PRO A 95 14.00 14.08 1.99
N THR A 96 13.58 14.99 1.12
CA THR A 96 12.25 14.93 0.51
C THR A 96 12.30 13.87 -0.58
N VAL A 97 11.32 12.95 -0.56
CA VAL A 97 11.17 11.91 -1.58
C VAL A 97 9.91 12.20 -2.36
N GLU A 98 10.05 12.34 -3.68
CA GLU A 98 8.93 12.50 -4.60
C GLU A 98 8.56 11.14 -5.18
N LEU A 99 7.26 10.82 -5.14
CA LEU A 99 6.71 9.60 -5.72
C LEU A 99 5.83 9.97 -6.91
N GLU A 100 6.34 9.75 -8.11
CA GLU A 100 5.54 9.88 -9.33
C GLU A 100 4.57 8.69 -9.40
N VAL A 101 3.28 8.94 -9.63
CA VAL A 101 2.28 7.88 -9.77
C VAL A 101 1.71 7.91 -11.17
N ARG A 102 1.79 6.77 -11.87
CA ARG A 102 1.20 6.60 -13.19
C ARG A 102 0.27 5.40 -13.28
N ARG A 103 -0.55 5.42 -14.33
CA ARG A 103 -1.27 4.24 -14.78
C ARG A 103 -0.28 3.15 -15.22
N GLY A 104 -0.51 1.94 -14.74
CA GLY A 104 0.26 0.75 -15.08
C GLY A 104 -0.56 -0.29 -15.82
N LEU A 105 0.14 -1.22 -16.45
CA LEU A 105 -0.45 -2.42 -17.03
C LEU A 105 -0.51 -3.52 -15.97
N VAL A 106 -1.55 -4.37 -16.01
CA VAL A 106 -1.67 -5.51 -15.09
C VAL A 106 -0.44 -6.42 -15.17
N ARG A 107 0.17 -6.58 -16.36
CA ARG A 107 1.39 -7.39 -16.56
C ARG A 107 2.60 -6.88 -15.75
N GLU A 108 2.63 -5.60 -15.38
CA GLU A 108 3.71 -5.05 -14.55
C GLU A 108 3.72 -5.68 -13.15
N TRP A 109 2.60 -6.28 -12.71
CA TRP A 109 2.52 -7.11 -11.51
C TRP A 109 3.61 -8.19 -11.43
N ALA A 110 4.09 -8.70 -12.58
CA ALA A 110 5.17 -9.68 -12.64
C ALA A 110 6.43 -9.22 -11.88
N HIS A 111 6.73 -7.92 -11.84
CA HIS A 111 7.89 -7.36 -11.14
C HIS A 111 7.70 -7.27 -9.62
N PHE A 112 6.46 -7.31 -9.14
CA PHE A 112 6.12 -7.06 -7.73
C PHE A 112 5.64 -8.32 -7.01
N ARG A 113 5.08 -9.30 -7.73
CA ARG A 113 4.35 -10.42 -7.15
C ARG A 113 5.16 -11.29 -6.19
N GLU A 114 6.47 -11.42 -6.44
CA GLU A 114 7.37 -12.22 -5.60
C GLU A 114 7.61 -11.58 -4.22
N HIS A 115 7.26 -10.30 -4.07
CA HIS A 115 7.35 -9.55 -2.81
C HIS A 115 6.01 -9.43 -2.09
N HIS A 116 4.96 -10.06 -2.59
CA HIS A 116 3.65 -10.05 -1.97
C HIS A 116 3.48 -11.24 -1.02
N TYR A 117 2.98 -11.00 0.19
CA TYR A 117 2.91 -12.02 1.26
C TYR A 117 1.80 -13.08 1.09
N LYS A 118 0.83 -12.86 0.20
CA LYS A 118 -0.24 -13.85 -0.13
C LYS A 118 0.05 -14.53 -1.47
N ASP A 119 -0.99 -15.00 -2.15
CA ASP A 119 -0.88 -15.52 -3.50
C ASP A 119 -0.32 -14.46 -4.48
N HIS A 120 0.41 -14.97 -5.49
CA HIS A 120 0.99 -14.17 -6.57
C HIS A 120 -0.03 -13.89 -7.70
N ARG A 121 -1.32 -14.19 -7.48
CA ARG A 121 -2.37 -13.97 -8.48
C ARG A 121 -2.96 -12.57 -8.30
N ILE A 122 -3.32 -11.98 -9.44
CA ILE A 122 -4.02 -10.70 -9.52
C ILE A 122 -5.29 -10.90 -10.35
N LYS A 123 -6.37 -10.21 -9.99
CA LYS A 123 -7.60 -10.26 -10.78
C LYS A 123 -7.36 -9.64 -12.16
N GLY A 124 -7.96 -10.22 -13.20
CA GLY A 124 -7.81 -9.72 -14.59
C GLY A 124 -8.34 -8.30 -14.78
N GLU A 125 -9.40 -7.94 -14.04
CA GLU A 125 -10.04 -6.61 -14.05
C GLU A 125 -9.28 -5.59 -13.17
N THR A 126 -8.10 -5.93 -12.66
CA THR A 126 -7.36 -5.01 -11.79
C THR A 126 -6.84 -3.80 -12.55
N VAL A 127 -7.18 -2.64 -12.02
CA VAL A 127 -6.70 -1.35 -12.48
C VAL A 127 -5.39 -1.07 -11.72
N ALA A 128 -4.24 -1.45 -12.30
CA ALA A 128 -2.87 -1.27 -11.76
C ALA A 128 -2.26 0.15 -11.83
N PHE A 129 -1.70 0.65 -10.73
CA PHE A 129 -0.94 1.91 -10.66
C PHE A 129 0.49 1.63 -10.16
N ILE A 130 1.45 2.38 -10.69
CA ILE A 130 2.88 2.24 -10.39
C ILE A 130 3.37 3.53 -9.77
N GLY A 131 4.07 3.41 -8.64
CA GLY A 131 4.83 4.50 -8.05
C GLY A 131 6.30 4.42 -8.48
N LEU A 132 6.85 5.55 -8.92
CA LEU A 132 8.22 5.70 -9.38
C LEU A 132 8.98 6.71 -8.52
N ILE A 133 10.25 6.40 -8.25
CA ILE A 133 11.23 7.33 -7.72
C ILE A 133 12.34 7.41 -8.77
N ASP A 134 12.66 8.61 -9.24
CA ASP A 134 13.66 8.87 -10.28
C ASP A 134 13.48 7.96 -11.52
N GLY A 135 12.22 7.79 -11.95
CA GLY A 135 11.86 6.93 -13.10
C GLY A 135 11.97 5.42 -12.85
N ARG A 136 12.41 4.98 -11.67
CA ARG A 136 12.44 3.56 -11.28
C ARG A 136 11.12 3.17 -10.62
N ALA A 137 10.50 2.09 -11.09
CA ALA A 137 9.32 1.52 -10.43
C ALA A 137 9.70 0.94 -9.05
N VAL A 138 9.08 1.45 -7.98
CA VAL A 138 9.39 1.09 -6.59
C VAL A 138 8.20 0.52 -5.83
N CYS A 139 6.98 0.85 -6.24
CA CYS A 139 5.77 0.32 -5.63
C CYS A 139 4.64 0.15 -6.64
N PHE A 140 3.69 -0.71 -6.27
CA PHE A 140 2.55 -1.11 -7.08
C PHE A 140 1.30 -1.06 -6.21
N THR A 141 0.20 -0.55 -6.74
CA THR A 141 -1.13 -0.80 -6.17
C THR A 141 -2.13 -1.18 -7.25
N GLY A 142 -2.86 -2.25 -7.02
CA GLY A 142 -3.96 -2.70 -7.86
C GLY A 142 -5.28 -2.39 -7.19
N VAL A 143 -6.22 -1.81 -7.95
CA VAL A 143 -7.59 -1.56 -7.48
C VAL A 143 -8.56 -2.38 -8.31
N CYS A 144 -9.65 -2.83 -7.70
CA CYS A 144 -10.71 -3.57 -8.39
C CYS A 144 -12.04 -2.84 -8.20
N LEU A 145 -12.85 -2.85 -9.24
CA LEU A 145 -14.23 -2.40 -9.13
C LEU A 145 -15.04 -3.40 -8.28
N GLU A 146 -15.83 -2.88 -7.36
CA GLU A 146 -16.82 -3.64 -6.62
C GLU A 146 -18.16 -3.59 -7.36
N ALA A 147 -18.85 -4.72 -7.44
CA ALA A 147 -20.13 -4.83 -8.14
C ALA A 147 -21.24 -3.96 -7.52
N ARG A 148 -21.10 -3.61 -6.24
CA ARG A 148 -22.02 -2.74 -5.51
C ARG A 148 -21.25 -1.72 -4.70
N ASN A 149 -21.67 -0.46 -4.78
CA ASN A 149 -21.17 0.59 -3.90
C ASN A 149 -21.81 0.47 -2.51
N PHE A 150 -21.26 -0.42 -1.68
CA PHE A 150 -21.76 -0.61 -0.32
C PHE A 150 -21.46 0.58 0.61
N VAL A 151 -20.52 1.45 0.25
CA VAL A 151 -20.20 2.67 1.01
C VAL A 151 -21.33 3.69 0.86
N TYR A 152 -21.76 3.93 -0.38
CA TYR A 152 -22.93 4.76 -0.69
C TYR A 152 -24.19 4.23 -0.02
N VAL A 153 -24.45 2.92 -0.13
CA VAL A 153 -25.61 2.28 0.53
C VAL A 153 -25.54 2.41 2.05
N ALA A 154 -24.35 2.31 2.64
CA ALA A 154 -24.17 2.51 4.08
C ALA A 154 -24.43 3.97 4.47
N ALA A 155 -23.94 4.94 3.69
CA ALA A 155 -24.16 6.35 3.92
C ALA A 155 -25.66 6.71 3.94
N GLN A 156 -26.49 6.06 3.11
CA GLN A 156 -27.94 6.25 3.10
C GLN A 156 -28.65 5.74 4.37
N ARG A 157 -28.06 4.76 5.07
CA ARG A 157 -28.72 4.04 6.18
C ARG A 157 -28.14 4.35 7.55
N LEU A 158 -26.86 4.71 7.60
CA LEU A 158 -26.06 4.83 8.83
C LEU A 158 -25.66 6.29 9.04
N GLN A 159 -26.62 7.11 9.47
CA GLN A 159 -26.38 8.50 9.86
C GLN A 159 -25.38 8.57 11.03
N GLY A 160 -24.49 9.57 11.02
CA GLY A 160 -23.52 9.80 12.11
C GLY A 160 -22.19 9.05 12.02
N HIS A 161 -21.97 8.21 11.00
CA HIS A 161 -20.69 7.52 10.80
C HIS A 161 -19.62 8.34 10.03
N GLY A 162 -19.85 9.64 9.86
CA GLY A 162 -18.93 10.54 9.19
C GLY A 162 -18.87 10.38 7.67
N TYR A 163 -19.90 9.76 7.06
CA TYR A 163 -20.08 9.75 5.61
C TYR A 163 -20.40 11.16 5.11
N PRO A 164 -19.77 11.64 4.01
CA PRO A 164 -20.14 12.92 3.42
C PRO A 164 -21.58 12.92 2.90
N VAL A 165 -22.39 13.88 3.33
CA VAL A 165 -23.78 14.04 2.85
C VAL A 165 -23.83 14.26 1.35
N ASP A 166 -22.83 14.92 0.76
CA ASP A 166 -22.76 15.17 -0.68
C ASP A 166 -22.73 13.88 -1.52
N TRP A 167 -22.30 12.76 -0.92
CA TRP A 167 -22.34 11.47 -1.60
C TRP A 167 -23.77 10.97 -1.78
N LEU A 168 -24.73 11.45 -0.99
CA LEU A 168 -26.15 11.09 -1.06
C LEU A 168 -26.94 11.97 -2.03
N THR A 169 -26.42 13.16 -2.32
CA THR A 169 -27.09 14.18 -3.15
C THR A 169 -26.51 14.27 -4.56
N ASP A 170 -25.39 13.61 -4.84
CA ASP A 170 -24.81 13.51 -6.17
C ASP A 170 -25.70 12.62 -7.07
N ASP A 171 -26.27 13.21 -8.12
CA ASP A 171 -27.11 12.51 -9.11
C ASP A 171 -26.30 11.54 -9.99
N LYS A 172 -24.95 11.59 -9.92
CA LYS A 172 -24.09 10.74 -10.74
C LYS A 172 -23.85 9.38 -10.06
N PRO A 173 -23.86 8.27 -10.84
CA PRO A 173 -23.54 6.96 -10.28
C PRO A 173 -22.08 6.90 -9.83
N ARG A 174 -21.87 6.75 -8.51
CA ARG A 174 -20.54 6.60 -7.91
C ARG A 174 -20.12 5.13 -7.89
N MET A 175 -19.07 4.81 -8.62
CA MET A 175 -18.46 3.48 -8.61
C MET A 175 -17.59 3.30 -7.36
N LEU A 176 -17.53 2.08 -6.82
CA LEU A 176 -16.70 1.76 -5.67
C LEU A 176 -15.49 0.95 -6.09
N PHE A 177 -14.30 1.48 -5.86
CA PHE A 177 -13.05 0.79 -6.05
C PHE A 177 -12.50 0.29 -4.71
N ARG A 178 -12.01 -0.94 -4.69
CA ARG A 178 -11.34 -1.53 -3.54
C ARG A 178 -9.89 -1.79 -3.84
N GLU A 179 -9.02 -1.40 -2.92
CA GLU A 179 -7.61 -1.80 -2.91
C GLU A 179 -7.51 -3.34 -2.90
N HIS A 180 -6.83 -3.90 -3.89
CA HIS A 180 -6.71 -5.34 -4.07
C HIS A 180 -5.35 -5.88 -3.65
N ARG A 181 -4.27 -5.22 -4.08
CA ARG A 181 -2.87 -5.62 -3.81
C ARG A 181 -2.03 -4.36 -3.76
N THR A 182 -1.20 -4.22 -2.74
CA THR A 182 -0.20 -3.15 -2.67
C THR A 182 1.13 -3.75 -2.26
N VAL A 183 2.17 -3.41 -3.01
CA VAL A 183 3.54 -3.90 -2.81
C VAL A 183 4.50 -2.73 -2.91
N VAL A 184 5.48 -2.71 -2.02
CA VAL A 184 6.66 -1.85 -2.10
C VAL A 184 7.86 -2.77 -2.18
N LEU A 185 8.76 -2.51 -3.14
CA LEU A 185 9.98 -3.28 -3.28
C LEU A 185 10.80 -3.24 -1.97
N PRO A 186 11.47 -4.34 -1.58
CA PRO A 186 12.16 -4.45 -0.28
C PRO A 186 13.06 -3.26 0.06
N ASP A 187 13.84 -2.78 -0.92
CA ASP A 187 14.79 -1.66 -0.74
C ASP A 187 14.12 -0.33 -0.35
N PHE A 188 12.83 -0.19 -0.60
CA PHE A 188 12.04 1.02 -0.39
C PHE A 188 11.00 0.87 0.73
N GLN A 189 10.99 -0.26 1.43
CA GLN A 189 10.07 -0.49 2.54
C GLN A 189 10.44 0.38 3.76
N GLY A 190 9.44 0.68 4.60
CA GLY A 190 9.62 1.54 5.78
C GLY A 190 9.58 3.04 5.49
N MET A 191 9.67 3.48 4.23
CA MET A 191 9.66 4.90 3.83
C MET A 191 8.26 5.52 3.70
N GLY A 192 7.18 4.76 3.99
CA GLY A 192 5.81 5.26 3.87
C GLY A 192 5.24 5.34 2.44
N LEU A 193 5.91 4.73 1.45
CA LEU A 193 5.49 4.78 0.04
C LEU A 193 4.13 4.12 -0.23
N ALA A 194 3.78 3.02 0.46
CA ALA A 194 2.48 2.36 0.28
C ALA A 194 1.29 3.25 0.70
N PRO A 195 1.30 3.89 1.90
CA PRO A 195 0.36 4.96 2.23
C PRO A 195 0.30 6.07 1.20
N LEU A 196 1.44 6.59 0.77
CA LEU A 196 1.48 7.71 -0.17
C LEU A 196 0.86 7.35 -1.53
N LEU A 197 1.24 6.20 -2.10
CA LEU A 197 0.66 5.69 -3.35
C LEU A 197 -0.86 5.48 -3.22
N CYS A 198 -1.30 4.91 -2.10
CA CYS A 198 -2.71 4.64 -1.86
C CYS A 198 -3.53 5.93 -1.74
N ASP A 199 -3.02 6.95 -1.04
CA ASP A 199 -3.66 8.26 -0.96
C ASP A 199 -3.73 8.93 -2.33
N ALA A 200 -2.67 8.85 -3.13
CA ALA A 200 -2.66 9.41 -4.48
C ALA A 200 -3.70 8.76 -5.39
N VAL A 201 -3.79 7.42 -5.37
CA VAL A 201 -4.80 6.68 -6.14
C VAL A 201 -6.21 6.94 -5.62
N ALA A 202 -6.40 7.02 -4.30
CA ALA A 202 -7.68 7.32 -3.70
C ALA A 202 -8.15 8.75 -4.05
N ALA A 203 -7.25 9.74 -3.96
CA ALA A 203 -7.52 11.13 -4.34
C ALA A 203 -7.83 11.26 -5.83
N TYR A 204 -7.12 10.54 -6.69
CA TYR A 204 -7.40 10.49 -8.13
C TYR A 204 -8.80 9.90 -8.42
N LEU A 205 -9.16 8.77 -7.81
CA LEU A 205 -10.50 8.19 -7.99
C LEU A 205 -11.59 9.07 -7.41
N HIS A 206 -11.32 9.71 -6.27
CA HIS A 206 -12.24 10.64 -5.63
C HIS A 206 -12.51 11.86 -6.50
N SER A 207 -11.49 12.43 -7.15
CA SER A 207 -11.65 13.57 -8.06
C SER A 207 -12.44 13.22 -9.34
N LEU A 208 -12.51 11.94 -9.70
CA LEU A 208 -13.39 11.43 -10.76
C LEU A 208 -14.83 11.18 -10.29
N GLY A 209 -15.16 11.44 -9.03
CA GLY A 209 -16.49 11.16 -8.46
C GLY A 209 -16.69 9.68 -8.09
N HIS A 210 -15.62 8.93 -7.85
CA HIS A 210 -15.69 7.54 -7.41
C HIS A 210 -15.26 7.38 -5.96
N ASP A 211 -15.71 6.29 -5.34
CA ASP A 211 -15.41 5.98 -3.95
C ASP A 211 -14.28 4.95 -3.88
N PHE A 212 -13.47 5.05 -2.81
CA PHE A 212 -12.32 4.18 -2.62
C PHE A 212 -12.31 3.55 -1.23
N THR A 213 -12.10 2.25 -1.18
CA THR A 213 -11.96 1.48 0.07
C THR A 213 -10.66 0.74 0.14
N SER A 214 -10.15 0.60 1.36
CA SER A 214 -8.95 -0.16 1.65
C SER A 214 -9.16 -1.06 2.86
N GLN A 215 -8.60 -2.26 2.78
CA GLN A 215 -8.60 -3.21 3.87
C GLN A 215 -7.20 -3.79 4.05
N THR A 216 -6.74 -3.89 5.29
CA THR A 216 -5.44 -4.47 5.61
C THR A 216 -5.42 -5.12 6.98
N ILE A 217 -4.61 -6.15 7.15
CA ILE A 217 -4.27 -6.70 8.48
C ILE A 217 -2.94 -6.13 8.99
N HIS A 218 -2.22 -5.35 8.18
CA HIS A 218 -0.90 -4.84 8.52
C HIS A 218 -1.02 -3.67 9.51
N PRO A 219 -0.53 -3.78 10.76
CA PRO A 219 -0.78 -2.79 11.80
C PRO A 219 -0.29 -1.39 11.44
N PHE A 220 0.93 -1.23 10.92
CA PHE A 220 1.42 0.11 10.53
C PHE A 220 0.58 0.74 9.43
N TYR A 221 0.10 -0.08 8.48
CA TYR A 221 -0.63 0.44 7.33
C TYR A 221 -2.07 0.79 7.70
N GLY A 222 -2.68 0.01 8.61
CA GLY A 222 -3.97 0.30 9.19
C GLY A 222 -3.96 1.48 10.14
N SER A 223 -2.99 1.52 11.06
CA SER A 223 -2.81 2.62 12.02
C SER A 223 -2.51 3.95 11.33
N TYR A 224 -1.83 3.93 10.18
CA TYR A 224 -1.70 5.11 9.33
C TYR A 224 -3.08 5.70 8.97
N ARG A 225 -4.00 4.87 8.47
CA ARG A 225 -5.36 5.31 8.08
C ARG A 225 -6.19 5.74 9.29
N GLN A 226 -5.97 5.11 10.45
CA GLN A 226 -6.65 5.49 11.69
C GLN A 226 -6.30 6.92 12.14
N ARG A 227 -5.08 7.39 11.86
CA ARG A 227 -4.62 8.76 12.20
C ARG A 227 -4.84 9.77 11.07
N SER A 228 -5.03 9.30 9.85
CA SER A 228 -5.13 10.17 8.68
C SER A 228 -6.50 10.84 8.61
N PRO A 229 -6.59 12.17 8.47
CA PRO A 229 -7.86 12.86 8.38
C PRO A 229 -8.61 12.58 7.07
N PHE A 230 -7.94 12.02 6.07
CA PHE A 230 -8.50 11.69 4.75
C PHE A 230 -9.22 10.34 4.71
N TRP A 231 -9.10 9.55 5.78
CA TRP A 231 -9.68 8.21 5.88
C TRP A 231 -10.70 8.16 7.01
N ARG A 232 -11.75 7.37 6.80
CA ARG A 232 -12.75 7.08 7.83
C ARG A 232 -12.88 5.57 8.03
N PRO A 233 -13.00 5.11 9.27
CA PRO A 233 -13.18 3.70 9.56
C PRO A 233 -14.57 3.24 9.11
N MET A 234 -14.64 2.04 8.52
CA MET A 234 -15.92 1.37 8.25
C MET A 234 -16.45 0.70 9.54
N PRO A 235 -17.75 0.38 9.64
CA PRO A 235 -18.29 -0.34 10.81
C PRO A 235 -17.58 -1.67 11.13
N THR A 236 -16.98 -2.32 10.12
CA THR A 236 -16.22 -3.56 10.28
C THR A 236 -14.76 -3.35 10.71
N ASN A 237 -14.32 -2.11 10.92
CA ASN A 237 -12.93 -1.78 11.29
C ASN A 237 -12.59 -2.33 12.67
N GLN A 238 -11.52 -3.13 12.74
CA GLN A 238 -11.03 -3.79 13.96
C GLN A 238 -12.08 -4.58 14.74
N SER A 239 -13.19 -4.95 14.09
CA SER A 239 -14.21 -5.77 14.71
C SER A 239 -13.73 -7.22 14.81
N SER A 240 -13.91 -7.84 15.98
CA SER A 240 -13.57 -9.25 16.22
C SER A 240 -14.34 -10.18 15.28
N SER A 241 -15.59 -9.84 14.93
CA SER A 241 -16.41 -10.58 13.97
C SER A 241 -15.88 -10.54 12.53
N SER A 242 -14.99 -9.58 12.24
CA SER A 242 -14.39 -9.37 10.92
C SER A 242 -12.88 -9.69 10.89
N ALA A 243 -12.38 -10.37 11.92
CA ALA A 243 -10.98 -10.78 12.01
C ALA A 243 -10.62 -11.75 10.88
N ILE A 244 -9.41 -11.61 10.34
CA ILE A 244 -8.88 -12.50 9.31
C ILE A 244 -7.73 -13.28 9.93
N ASN A 245 -7.85 -14.61 9.97
CA ASN A 245 -6.84 -15.50 10.56
C ASN A 245 -6.46 -15.09 12.00
N GLY A 246 -7.46 -14.70 12.80
CA GLY A 246 -7.27 -14.22 14.18
C GLY A 246 -6.75 -12.78 14.31
N ASN A 247 -6.34 -12.13 13.22
CA ASN A 247 -5.85 -10.76 13.25
C ASN A 247 -6.98 -9.76 13.00
N LEU A 248 -6.99 -8.68 13.79
CA LEU A 248 -7.89 -7.56 13.58
C LEU A 248 -7.63 -6.93 12.20
N LYS A 249 -8.71 -6.71 11.46
CA LYS A 249 -8.68 -6.12 10.12
C LYS A 249 -8.95 -4.63 10.21
N TYR A 250 -8.05 -3.82 9.67
CA TYR A 250 -8.27 -2.41 9.42
C TYR A 250 -9.07 -2.26 8.14
N SER A 251 -10.12 -1.45 8.18
CA SER A 251 -11.12 -1.35 7.12
C SER A 251 -11.59 0.10 7.03
N HIS A 252 -11.16 0.80 5.98
CA HIS A 252 -11.38 2.24 5.83
C HIS A 252 -11.89 2.58 4.44
N PHE A 253 -12.54 3.73 4.35
CA PHE A 253 -12.90 4.37 3.08
C PHE A 253 -12.30 5.78 3.03
N PHE A 254 -11.97 6.23 1.84
CA PHE A 254 -11.33 7.53 1.62
C PHE A 254 -12.40 8.61 1.47
N VAL A 255 -12.27 9.70 2.22
CA VAL A 255 -13.16 10.87 2.17
C VAL A 255 -12.48 12.13 1.67
N GLY A 256 -11.15 12.10 1.47
CA GLY A 256 -10.40 13.30 1.07
C GLY A 256 -10.61 14.45 2.05
N ALA A 257 -10.88 15.64 1.52
CA ALA A 257 -11.21 16.82 2.30
C ALA A 257 -12.71 16.97 2.61
N ALA A 258 -13.56 16.01 2.21
CA ALA A 258 -15.00 16.11 2.39
C ALA A 258 -15.39 16.09 3.87
N ARG A 259 -16.31 16.97 4.25
CA ARG A 259 -16.92 17.00 5.59
C ARG A 259 -18.13 16.07 5.64
N SER A 260 -18.43 15.57 6.83
CA SER A 260 -19.63 14.76 7.04
C SER A 260 -20.92 15.53 6.74
N GLU A 261 -20.95 16.83 7.01
CA GLU A 261 -22.11 17.71 6.80
C GLU A 261 -22.27 18.17 5.35
N GLY A 262 -21.31 17.84 4.47
CA GLY A 262 -21.21 18.33 3.10
C GLY A 262 -20.16 19.43 2.94
N GLY A 263 -19.74 19.64 1.70
CA GLY A 263 -18.64 20.52 1.31
C GLY A 263 -17.25 19.98 1.67
N GLU A 264 -16.23 20.76 1.30
CA GLU A 264 -14.83 20.46 1.59
C GLU A 264 -14.28 21.32 2.74
N ASP A 265 -13.38 20.76 3.53
CA ASP A 265 -12.57 21.50 4.49
C ASP A 265 -11.34 22.11 3.77
N PRO A 266 -11.24 23.45 3.66
CA PRO A 266 -10.14 24.10 2.94
C PRO A 266 -8.75 23.77 3.49
N ASN A 267 -8.63 23.57 4.82
CA ASN A 267 -7.34 23.23 5.43
C ASN A 267 -6.93 21.80 5.07
N LEU A 268 -7.86 20.85 5.15
CA LEU A 268 -7.60 19.48 4.71
C LEU A 268 -7.35 19.41 3.21
N GLN A 269 -8.06 20.21 2.42
CA GLN A 269 -7.85 20.28 0.98
C GLN A 269 -6.45 20.80 0.65
N GLN A 270 -6.00 21.86 1.33
CA GLN A 270 -4.63 22.35 1.20
C GLN A 270 -3.61 21.26 1.57
N ARG A 271 -3.75 20.63 2.73
CA ARG A 271 -2.86 19.54 3.19
C ARG A 271 -2.86 18.34 2.24
N LEU A 272 -4.00 18.05 1.61
CA LEU A 272 -4.09 17.00 0.59
C LEU A 272 -3.33 17.41 -0.68
N SER A 273 -3.48 18.66 -1.12
CA SER A 273 -2.80 19.19 -2.32
C SER A 273 -1.28 19.31 -2.16
N GLU A 274 -0.79 19.64 -0.96
CA GLU A 274 0.64 19.64 -0.63
C GLU A 274 1.24 18.23 -0.67
N ARG A 275 0.40 17.20 -0.52
CA ARG A 275 0.82 15.80 -0.44
C ARG A 275 0.62 15.03 -1.74
N VAL A 276 -0.43 15.37 -2.48
CA VAL A 276 -0.82 14.73 -3.74
C VAL A 276 -1.08 15.83 -4.76
N VAL A 277 -0.13 15.99 -5.67
CA VAL A 277 -0.29 16.87 -6.82
C VAL A 277 -0.90 16.07 -7.95
N LEU A 278 -2.19 16.28 -8.21
CA LEU A 278 -2.87 15.69 -9.36
C LEU A 278 -2.56 16.53 -10.60
N ALA A 279 -1.51 16.15 -11.34
CA ALA A 279 -1.35 16.61 -12.71
C ALA A 279 -2.44 15.93 -13.55
N LEU A 280 -3.57 16.60 -13.73
CA LEU A 280 -4.55 16.19 -14.74
C LEU A 280 -3.79 16.12 -16.07
N ALA A 281 -3.80 14.94 -16.71
CA ALA A 281 -3.13 14.74 -17.98
C ALA A 281 -3.49 15.90 -18.91
N GLN A 282 -2.50 16.68 -19.32
CA GLN A 282 -2.70 17.65 -20.39
C GLN A 282 -3.27 16.85 -21.56
N GLN A 283 -4.43 17.28 -22.06
CA GLN A 283 -4.97 16.68 -23.27
C GLN A 283 -3.84 16.74 -24.32
N PRO A 284 -3.57 15.64 -25.04
CA PRO A 284 -2.62 15.72 -26.15
C PRO A 284 -3.04 16.92 -27.02
N PRO A 285 -2.09 17.74 -27.50
CA PRO A 285 -2.43 18.85 -28.38
C PRO A 285 -3.32 18.31 -29.50
N PRO A 286 -4.41 19.02 -29.88
CA PRO A 286 -5.28 18.56 -30.94
C PRO A 286 -4.39 18.21 -32.13
N MET A 287 -4.44 16.93 -32.55
CA MET A 287 -3.73 16.51 -33.76
C MET A 287 -4.22 17.43 -34.86
N GLY A 288 -3.33 18.32 -35.32
CA GLY A 288 -3.65 19.32 -36.32
C GLY A 288 -4.30 18.64 -37.52
N ASP A 289 -5.29 19.33 -38.10
CA ASP A 289 -6.17 18.89 -39.18
C ASP A 289 -5.40 18.29 -40.37
N ALA A 290 -4.98 17.04 -40.24
CA ALA A 290 -4.51 16.22 -41.33
C ALA A 290 -5.73 15.55 -41.96
N ALA A 291 -6.41 16.34 -42.78
CA ALA A 291 -7.24 15.94 -43.92
C ALA A 291 -7.58 14.44 -44.05
N ARG A 292 -8.86 14.09 -43.86
CA ARG A 292 -9.77 13.55 -44.89
C ARG A 292 -10.93 12.74 -44.29
N GLY A 293 -12.13 13.01 -44.83
CA GLY A 293 -13.09 11.96 -45.18
C GLY A 293 -14.21 11.74 -44.18
N GLY A 294 -15.45 12.02 -44.60
CA GLY A 294 -16.66 11.94 -43.80
C GLY A 294 -16.91 10.57 -43.16
N GLY A 295 -17.26 10.62 -41.88
CA GLY A 295 -17.80 9.54 -41.07
C GLY A 295 -18.09 10.12 -39.69
N GLY A 296 -19.35 10.47 -39.43
CA GLY A 296 -19.75 11.16 -38.19
C GLY A 296 -19.36 10.36 -36.94
N PRO A 297 -18.84 10.99 -35.88
CA PRO A 297 -18.44 10.25 -34.70
C PRO A 297 -19.65 9.93 -33.82
N SER A 298 -19.86 8.64 -33.60
CA SER A 298 -20.55 8.13 -32.41
C SER A 298 -19.84 8.65 -31.16
N ALA A 299 -20.62 9.12 -30.17
CA ALA A 299 -20.13 9.66 -28.91
C ALA A 299 -19.49 8.54 -28.05
N ALA A 300 -18.22 8.23 -28.33
CA ALA A 300 -17.41 7.39 -27.49
C ALA A 300 -17.08 8.14 -26.18
N SER A 301 -17.32 7.46 -25.09
CA SER A 301 -17.10 7.94 -23.72
C SER A 301 -15.62 8.31 -23.47
N PRO A 302 -15.31 9.10 -22.43
CA PRO A 302 -13.93 9.43 -22.06
C PRO A 302 -13.05 8.19 -21.76
N TRP A 303 -13.62 7.02 -21.50
CA TRP A 303 -12.88 5.80 -21.15
C TRP A 303 -12.36 5.03 -22.38
N GLU A 304 -13.03 5.10 -23.53
CA GLU A 304 -12.63 4.40 -24.76
C GLU A 304 -11.40 5.04 -25.45
N ARG A 305 -11.07 6.30 -25.12
CA ARG A 305 -9.95 7.03 -25.74
C ARG A 305 -8.59 6.74 -25.12
N CYS A 306 -8.52 6.21 -23.91
CA CYS A 306 -7.25 5.87 -23.26
C CYS A 306 -6.62 4.55 -23.77
N GLU A 307 -7.36 3.72 -24.51
CA GLU A 307 -6.83 2.46 -25.06
C GLU A 307 -5.97 2.65 -26.33
N GLN A 308 -5.95 3.83 -26.94
CA GLN A 308 -5.27 4.04 -28.23
C GLN A 308 -3.75 4.31 -28.16
N ILE A 309 -3.16 4.45 -26.97
CA ILE A 309 -1.71 4.75 -26.83
C ILE A 309 -0.87 3.48 -26.52
N GLY A 310 -1.50 2.31 -26.41
CA GLY A 310 -0.82 1.02 -26.29
C GLY A 310 -1.12 0.13 -27.47
N GLY A 311 -0.15 -0.08 -28.36
CA GLY A 311 -0.31 -0.84 -29.61
C GLY A 311 -1.08 -2.16 -29.47
N GLY A 312 -2.15 -2.27 -30.26
CA GLY A 312 -2.62 -3.46 -30.96
C GLY A 312 -2.87 -4.73 -30.16
N LEU A 313 -4.10 -4.91 -29.68
CA LEU A 313 -4.84 -6.18 -29.82
C LEU A 313 -6.32 -5.94 -29.52
N LYS A 314 -7.13 -5.80 -30.58
CA LYS A 314 -8.59 -5.92 -30.48
C LYS A 314 -8.90 -7.33 -29.97
N ARG A 315 -9.45 -7.45 -28.76
CA ARG A 315 -10.26 -8.61 -28.37
C ARG A 315 -11.64 -8.09 -28.00
N GLU A 316 -12.57 -8.41 -28.89
CA GLU A 316 -14.00 -8.35 -28.62
C GLU A 316 -14.29 -9.18 -27.36
N TRP A 317 -14.98 -8.57 -26.40
CA TRP A 317 -15.55 -9.29 -25.28
C TRP A 317 -16.82 -10.00 -25.76
N PRO A 318 -17.00 -11.31 -25.49
CA PRO A 318 -18.21 -11.99 -25.90
C PRO A 318 -19.40 -11.51 -25.07
N ALA A 319 -20.39 -10.96 -25.76
CA ALA A 319 -21.76 -10.92 -25.27
C ALA A 319 -22.27 -12.35 -25.09
N SER A 320 -22.68 -12.70 -23.86
CA SER A 320 -23.67 -13.71 -23.46
C SER A 320 -23.34 -14.12 -22.02
N THR A 321 -24.23 -14.06 -21.03
CA THR A 321 -25.65 -14.41 -20.97
C THR A 321 -26.28 -13.49 -19.91
N GLY A 322 -27.39 -12.81 -20.15
CA GLY A 322 -28.70 -13.43 -20.20
C GLY A 322 -29.37 -13.45 -18.82
N ARG A 323 -29.76 -12.28 -18.31
CA ARG A 323 -31.03 -12.02 -17.58
C ARG A 323 -31.07 -10.56 -17.14
N GLY A 324 -31.94 -9.79 -17.79
CA GLY A 324 -32.14 -8.38 -17.54
C GLY A 324 -32.78 -8.11 -16.19
N TRP A 325 -32.56 -6.89 -15.70
CA TRP A 325 -33.50 -6.18 -14.85
C TRP A 325 -33.53 -4.73 -15.32
N ASN A 326 -34.73 -4.30 -15.71
CA ASN A 326 -35.08 -2.89 -15.91
C ASN A 326 -35.13 -2.22 -14.53
N PHE A 327 -34.40 -1.12 -14.37
CA PHE A 327 -34.79 0.22 -13.91
C PHE A 327 -33.54 1.00 -13.50
#